data_AF-A0A0C4E7C1-F1
#
_entry.id   AF-A0A0C4E7C1-F1
#
_cell.length_a   1.000
_cell.length_b   1.000
_cell.length_c   1.000
_cell.angle_alpha   90.00
_cell.angle_beta   90.00
_cell.angle_gamma   90.00
#
_symmetry.space_group_name_H-M   'P 1'
#
loop_
_entity.id
_entity.type
_entity.pdbx_description
1 polymer ?
#
loop_
_entity_poly.entity_id
_entity_poly.type
_entity_poly.pdbx_seq_one_letter_code
_entity_poly.pdbx_strand_id
1 'polypeptide(L)'
;MKLKTFRALAAIAALAGRCLALPGACTTVHTKNGIINGFTDSSAAPGVVQFLGIPYGEAPVGDRRWLPALPRRPFDAPLDALAQGPSCPQTDPPITGRAWSAEFLIRPGSPGEDCLYLNVWAPLGASEKSLPVVVWIHGGGFTEGGGDVAYQIPAKWVQRSQKHIVVGINYRLGLFGFPNAAGLDPKEQNLGLLDQRLGIEWVRDNIAQFGGDPSRIILWGQSAGAVSVSYYQYAFAEDPIAIGFIKNSGSPFISVAVSDPTHSNFSALAAGFGCTKEDELNCLRKIPFREIQEYRVKAQLSFGIVVDEKMVFSNYPERTLAGKIAQGPAITGTTRNEGVIPGNPGPLPANATVPGDSRYGCPAHFEASLRGAAGLTTWRYMYSANFTNIMPGGQGAFHSADLPLFFGTHDIARGQSTPFEYELSNVMQDLYLAFIEDPAAGLTKKGWEPTPPGPLGTIQTGVDLGHNGVLIQKGMAAWTTPPICWSGDYRLATIPSARLRATISHPSAPKQTLQAPRSLPGNRTGYKVRASVPLRSGRPRQHDKVSGPPSAIETASPSPRDMRKMASGLHSTSVAGGAVFTADDPCGAPRPTILKI
;
A
#
# COMPACT_ATOMS: atom_id res chain seq x y z
N MET A 1 51.83 -33.12 -52.70
CA MET A 1 50.40 -33.29 -53.05
C MET A 1 49.57 -32.80 -51.87
N LYS A 2 48.89 -31.64 -52.01
CA LYS A 2 47.82 -31.07 -51.14
C LYS A 2 48.26 -30.72 -49.68
N LEU A 3 47.80 -29.67 -49.00
CA LEU A 3 46.72 -28.70 -49.17
C LEU A 3 47.04 -27.44 -48.32
N LYS A 4 46.56 -26.28 -48.75
CA LYS A 4 46.58 -24.97 -48.04
C LYS A 4 45.67 -24.99 -46.81
N THR A 5 46.02 -24.24 -45.76
CA THR A 5 45.04 -23.78 -44.75
C THR A 5 45.15 -22.27 -44.56
N PHE A 6 44.15 -21.57 -45.10
CA PHE A 6 43.80 -20.19 -44.77
C PHE A 6 43.31 -20.14 -43.31
N ARG A 7 43.85 -19.22 -42.50
CA ARG A 7 43.23 -18.82 -41.23
C ARG A 7 42.06 -17.88 -41.54
N ALA A 8 40.83 -18.38 -41.33
CA ALA A 8 39.63 -17.57 -41.33
C ALA A 8 39.52 -16.82 -39.99
N LEU A 9 39.25 -15.52 -40.05
CA LEU A 9 38.66 -14.78 -38.93
C LEU A 9 37.29 -15.39 -38.63
N ALA A 10 37.11 -15.98 -37.46
CA ALA A 10 35.80 -16.34 -36.94
C ALA A 10 35.23 -15.13 -36.19
N ALA A 11 34.13 -14.62 -36.70
CA ALA A 11 33.36 -13.52 -36.14
C ALA A 11 32.79 -13.88 -34.76
N ILE A 12 32.83 -12.90 -33.86
CA ILE A 12 32.10 -12.89 -32.59
C ILE A 12 30.60 -12.79 -32.93
N ALA A 13 29.90 -13.92 -32.92
CA ALA A 13 28.45 -13.95 -33.01
C ALA A 13 27.92 -15.20 -32.28
N ALA A 14 27.51 -15.04 -31.02
CA ALA A 14 26.41 -15.78 -30.39
C ALA A 14 26.34 -15.46 -28.89
N LEU A 15 25.46 -14.54 -28.52
CA LEU A 15 24.68 -14.56 -27.27
C LEU A 15 23.52 -13.55 -27.42
N ALA A 16 22.73 -13.73 -28.48
CA ALA A 16 21.37 -13.21 -28.49
C ALA A 16 20.57 -14.09 -27.52
N GLY A 17 20.32 -13.56 -26.33
CA GLY A 17 19.49 -14.19 -25.29
C GLY A 17 18.08 -14.50 -25.79
N ARG A 18 17.36 -15.29 -25.00
CA ARG A 18 16.11 -16.02 -25.32
C ARG A 18 14.87 -15.17 -25.67
N CYS A 19 15.05 -13.91 -26.08
CA CYS A 19 13.97 -12.97 -26.38
C CYS A 19 13.15 -13.30 -27.65
N LEU A 20 13.51 -14.35 -28.40
CA LEU A 20 12.80 -14.77 -29.61
C LEU A 20 11.55 -15.64 -29.34
N ALA A 21 11.30 -16.05 -28.09
CA ALA A 21 10.26 -17.03 -27.77
C ALA A 21 8.92 -16.46 -27.25
N LEU A 22 8.81 -15.14 -27.02
CA LEU A 22 7.57 -14.49 -26.59
C LEU A 22 7.00 -13.62 -27.71
N PRO A 23 5.66 -13.57 -27.91
CA PRO A 23 5.02 -12.63 -28.82
C PRO A 23 5.09 -11.21 -28.25
N GLY A 24 6.22 -10.53 -28.45
CA GLY A 24 6.46 -9.15 -28.01
C GLY A 24 7.85 -8.65 -28.40
N ALA A 25 8.00 -7.34 -28.61
CA ALA A 25 9.30 -6.74 -28.86
C ALA A 25 10.13 -6.72 -27.55
N CYS A 26 11.34 -7.25 -27.60
CA CYS A 26 12.30 -7.21 -26.50
C CYS A 26 12.82 -5.78 -26.30
N THR A 27 12.81 -5.27 -25.07
CA THR A 27 13.38 -3.96 -24.73
C THR A 27 14.52 -4.13 -23.76
N THR A 28 15.71 -3.63 -24.12
CA THR A 28 16.91 -3.74 -23.29
C THR A 28 17.22 -2.43 -22.58
N VAL A 29 17.55 -2.51 -21.28
CA VAL A 29 17.90 -1.38 -20.42
C VAL A 29 19.25 -1.66 -19.73
N HIS A 30 20.11 -0.65 -19.67
CA HIS A 30 21.44 -0.74 -19.03
C HIS A 30 21.38 -0.10 -17.63
N THR A 31 21.28 -0.92 -16.59
CA THR A 31 21.27 -0.43 -15.20
C THR A 31 22.66 -0.44 -14.59
N LYS A 32 22.83 0.15 -13.39
CA LYS A 32 24.10 0.04 -12.64
C LYS A 32 24.41 -1.40 -12.23
N ASN A 33 23.40 -2.26 -12.11
CA ASN A 33 23.57 -3.66 -11.72
C ASN A 33 23.77 -4.59 -12.92
N GLY A 34 23.58 -4.13 -14.16
CA GLY A 34 23.73 -4.95 -15.36
C GLY A 34 22.66 -4.70 -16.41
N ILE A 35 22.69 -5.50 -17.48
CA ILE A 35 21.77 -5.41 -18.61
C ILE A 35 20.48 -6.15 -18.29
N ILE A 36 19.32 -5.52 -18.49
CA ILE A 36 18.01 -6.11 -18.21
C ILE A 36 17.17 -6.08 -19.49
N ASN A 37 16.60 -7.22 -19.86
CA ASN A 37 15.67 -7.37 -20.97
C ASN A 37 14.24 -7.47 -20.44
N GLY A 38 13.37 -6.58 -20.88
CA GLY A 38 11.93 -6.63 -20.65
C GLY A 38 11.16 -7.01 -21.91
N PHE A 39 9.84 -7.10 -21.78
CA PHE A 39 8.94 -7.50 -22.85
C PHE A 39 7.67 -6.65 -22.88
N THR A 40 6.99 -6.65 -24.02
CA THR A 40 5.65 -6.12 -24.16
C THR A 40 4.66 -7.27 -24.28
N ASP A 41 3.57 -7.23 -23.50
CA ASP A 41 2.44 -8.14 -23.69
C ASP A 41 1.49 -7.54 -24.73
N SER A 42 1.61 -7.99 -25.98
CA SER A 42 0.81 -7.47 -27.09
C SER A 42 -0.70 -7.73 -26.93
N SER A 43 -1.11 -8.65 -26.06
CA SER A 43 -2.52 -9.00 -25.86
C SER A 43 -3.20 -8.18 -24.77
N ALA A 44 -2.49 -7.90 -23.68
CA ALA A 44 -3.05 -7.21 -22.52
C ALA A 44 -2.70 -5.73 -22.43
N ALA A 45 -1.46 -5.35 -22.78
CA ALA A 45 -0.94 -3.99 -22.63
C ALA A 45 0.13 -3.66 -23.69
N PRO A 46 -0.24 -3.54 -24.98
CA PRO A 46 0.70 -3.41 -26.10
C PRO A 46 1.54 -2.12 -26.09
N GLY A 47 1.16 -1.11 -25.33
CA GLY A 47 1.91 0.15 -25.16
C GLY A 47 2.69 0.20 -23.84
N VAL A 48 2.96 -0.94 -23.20
CA VAL A 48 3.72 -1.04 -21.96
C VAL A 48 4.86 -2.03 -22.12
N VAL A 49 6.05 -1.63 -21.65
CA VAL A 49 7.19 -2.53 -21.44
C VAL A 49 7.19 -2.94 -19.98
N GLN A 50 7.26 -4.25 -19.76
CA GLN A 50 7.29 -4.88 -18.45
C GLN A 50 8.67 -5.48 -18.21
N PHE A 51 9.24 -5.19 -17.04
CA PHE A 51 10.45 -5.82 -16.54
C PHE A 51 10.11 -6.45 -15.20
N LEU A 52 9.91 -7.76 -15.20
CA LEU A 52 9.38 -8.51 -14.07
C LEU A 52 10.49 -9.34 -13.43
N GLY A 53 10.57 -9.35 -12.10
CA GLY A 53 11.54 -10.15 -11.37
C GLY A 53 12.98 -9.61 -11.43
N ILE A 54 13.17 -8.29 -11.29
CA ILE A 54 14.51 -7.70 -11.18
C ILE A 54 15.00 -7.81 -9.72
N PRO A 55 16.14 -8.47 -9.43
CA PRO A 55 16.67 -8.53 -8.08
C PRO A 55 17.25 -7.17 -7.65
N TYR A 56 16.74 -6.61 -6.57
CA TYR A 56 17.27 -5.37 -5.99
C TYR A 56 18.21 -5.62 -4.80
N GLY A 57 18.08 -6.79 -4.17
CA GLY A 57 18.93 -7.23 -3.07
C GLY A 57 19.58 -8.60 -3.34
N GLU A 58 20.63 -8.91 -2.58
CA GLU A 58 21.14 -10.28 -2.50
C GLU A 58 20.12 -11.21 -1.82
N ALA A 59 20.01 -12.44 -2.31
CA ALA A 59 19.09 -13.45 -1.80
C ALA A 59 19.29 -13.63 -0.27
N PRO A 60 18.24 -13.42 0.56
CA PRO A 60 18.33 -13.52 2.02
C PRO A 60 18.21 -14.97 2.52
N VAL A 61 18.99 -15.88 1.92
CA VAL A 61 18.96 -17.34 2.16
C VAL A 61 20.15 -17.83 2.98
N GLY A 62 20.03 -19.00 3.60
CA GLY A 62 21.12 -19.62 4.36
C GLY A 62 21.65 -18.70 5.46
N ASP A 63 22.96 -18.44 5.48
CA ASP A 63 23.60 -17.56 6.47
C ASP A 63 23.11 -16.11 6.40
N ARG A 64 22.50 -15.69 5.28
CA ARG A 64 21.91 -14.36 5.09
C ARG A 64 20.47 -14.26 5.61
N ARG A 65 19.83 -15.38 5.97
CA ARG A 65 18.51 -15.37 6.58
C ARG A 65 18.55 -14.59 7.89
N TRP A 66 17.58 -13.70 8.05
CA TRP A 66 17.43 -12.75 9.17
C TRP A 66 18.56 -11.72 9.34
N LEU A 67 19.32 -11.43 8.28
CA LEU A 67 20.23 -10.29 8.27
C LEU A 67 19.64 -9.13 7.45
N PRO A 68 20.05 -7.88 7.70
CA PRO A 68 19.75 -6.75 6.81
C PRO A 68 20.14 -7.07 5.36
N ALA A 69 19.26 -6.75 4.41
CA ALA A 69 19.51 -6.99 3.00
C ALA A 69 20.74 -6.20 2.51
N LEU A 70 21.47 -6.80 1.57
CA LEU A 70 22.57 -6.12 0.88
C LEU A 70 22.11 -5.76 -0.53
N PRO A 71 22.55 -4.63 -1.09
CA PRO A 71 22.31 -4.30 -2.50
C PRO A 71 22.77 -5.42 -3.41
N ARG A 72 21.99 -5.71 -4.45
CA ARG A 72 22.36 -6.70 -5.45
C ARG A 72 23.66 -6.30 -6.15
N ARG A 73 24.65 -7.19 -6.17
CA ARG A 73 25.89 -6.98 -6.92
C ARG A 73 25.63 -6.90 -8.42
N PRO A 74 26.47 -6.17 -9.17
CA PRO A 74 26.42 -6.22 -10.62
C PRO A 74 26.52 -7.66 -11.14
N PHE A 75 25.78 -7.96 -12.21
CA PHE A 75 25.78 -9.23 -12.90
C PHE A 75 26.25 -9.06 -14.35
N ASP A 76 27.12 -9.97 -14.80
CA ASP A 76 27.77 -9.87 -16.12
C ASP A 76 26.85 -10.30 -17.27
N ALA A 77 26.03 -11.33 -17.03
CA ALA A 77 25.11 -11.84 -18.03
C ALA A 77 23.80 -11.02 -18.05
N PRO A 78 23.26 -10.67 -19.23
CA PRO A 78 21.95 -10.03 -19.31
C PRO A 78 20.87 -10.82 -18.58
N LEU A 79 20.02 -10.11 -17.83
CA LEU A 79 18.88 -10.67 -17.10
C LEU A 79 17.61 -10.57 -17.95
N ASP A 80 16.98 -11.71 -18.23
CA ASP A 80 15.66 -11.77 -18.87
C ASP A 80 14.56 -11.59 -17.79
N ALA A 81 14.06 -10.36 -17.64
CA ALA A 81 13.04 -9.96 -16.65
C ALA A 81 11.61 -10.19 -17.19
N LEU A 82 11.28 -11.47 -17.43
CA LEU A 82 10.08 -11.88 -18.19
C LEU A 82 8.94 -12.44 -17.33
N ALA A 83 9.16 -12.65 -16.03
CA ALA A 83 8.17 -13.19 -15.11
C ALA A 83 8.38 -12.61 -13.71
N GLN A 84 7.30 -12.44 -12.92
CA GLN A 84 7.47 -12.00 -11.54
C GLN A 84 8.31 -13.01 -10.76
N GLY A 85 9.24 -12.49 -9.95
CA GLY A 85 9.99 -13.30 -8.98
C GLY A 85 9.07 -13.90 -7.90
N PRO A 86 9.60 -14.79 -7.05
CA PRO A 86 8.86 -15.38 -5.95
C PRO A 86 8.33 -14.30 -4.98
N SER A 87 7.11 -14.50 -4.50
CA SER A 87 6.61 -13.77 -3.33
C SER A 87 7.41 -14.21 -2.09
N CYS A 88 7.51 -13.35 -1.08
CA CYS A 88 8.31 -13.69 0.11
C CYS A 88 7.63 -14.77 0.97
N PRO A 89 8.39 -15.49 1.83
CA PRO A 89 7.85 -16.58 2.64
C PRO A 89 6.66 -16.14 3.48
N GLN A 90 5.54 -16.83 3.29
CA GLN A 90 4.24 -16.62 3.94
C GLN A 90 3.46 -17.94 3.92
N THR A 91 2.29 -18.00 4.56
CA THR A 91 1.46 -19.22 4.55
C THR A 91 0.99 -19.55 3.12
N ASP A 92 1.18 -20.80 2.69
CA ASP A 92 0.81 -21.31 1.35
C ASP A 92 0.15 -22.72 1.46
N PRO A 93 -0.99 -22.99 0.80
CA PRO A 93 -1.81 -22.03 0.07
C PRO A 93 -2.25 -20.89 0.99
N PRO A 94 -2.44 -19.66 0.45
CA PRO A 94 -2.98 -18.56 1.23
C PRO A 94 -4.26 -19.01 1.94
N ILE A 95 -4.46 -18.58 3.19
CA ILE A 95 -5.51 -19.14 4.06
C ILE A 95 -6.89 -18.99 3.40
N THR A 96 -7.39 -20.08 2.82
CA THR A 96 -8.70 -20.19 2.16
C THR A 96 -9.81 -20.35 3.20
N GLY A 97 -10.95 -19.68 3.01
CA GLY A 97 -12.07 -19.66 3.98
C GLY A 97 -12.40 -18.25 4.49
N ARG A 98 -11.58 -17.28 4.10
CA ARG A 98 -11.83 -15.85 4.21
C ARG A 98 -12.20 -15.32 2.81
N ALA A 99 -12.99 -14.25 2.67
CA ALA A 99 -13.52 -13.73 1.39
C ALA A 99 -12.44 -13.09 0.48
N TRP A 100 -11.23 -13.63 0.51
CA TRP A 100 -10.19 -13.39 -0.45
C TRP A 100 -10.61 -14.06 -1.74
N SER A 101 -11.19 -13.27 -2.65
CA SER A 101 -11.17 -13.71 -4.03
C SER A 101 -9.72 -13.91 -4.47
N ALA A 102 -9.45 -14.93 -5.29
CA ALA A 102 -8.10 -15.35 -5.63
C ALA A 102 -7.24 -14.20 -6.21
N GLU A 103 -7.88 -13.18 -6.76
CA GLU A 103 -7.24 -12.03 -7.37
C GLU A 103 -6.66 -11.01 -6.36
N PHE A 104 -7.04 -11.09 -5.08
CA PHE A 104 -6.40 -10.33 -3.99
C PHE A 104 -5.24 -11.09 -3.34
N LEU A 105 -5.00 -12.34 -3.74
CA LEU A 105 -3.98 -13.20 -3.15
C LEU A 105 -2.80 -13.38 -4.10
N ILE A 106 -1.66 -13.74 -3.51
CA ILE A 106 -0.50 -14.24 -4.26
C ILE A 106 -0.86 -15.54 -4.97
N ARG A 107 -0.11 -15.90 -6.02
CA ARG A 107 -0.34 -17.19 -6.68
C ARG A 107 0.05 -18.35 -5.75
N PRO A 108 -0.75 -19.42 -5.65
CA PRO A 108 -0.36 -20.61 -4.89
C PRO A 108 0.98 -21.17 -5.36
N GLY A 109 1.85 -21.56 -4.42
CA GLY A 109 3.18 -22.07 -4.73
C GLY A 109 4.21 -21.01 -5.14
N SER A 110 3.84 -19.73 -5.21
CA SER A 110 4.78 -18.63 -5.49
C SER A 110 5.79 -18.32 -4.37
N PRO A 111 5.55 -18.60 -3.07
CA PRO A 111 6.50 -18.19 -2.03
C PRO A 111 7.87 -18.87 -2.11
N GLY A 112 8.94 -18.08 -1.96
CA GLY A 112 10.33 -18.52 -1.85
C GLY A 112 11.16 -17.53 -1.04
N GLU A 113 12.30 -17.97 -0.47
CA GLU A 113 13.15 -17.07 0.34
C GLU A 113 13.99 -16.11 -0.50
N ASP A 114 14.40 -16.52 -1.69
CA ASP A 114 14.95 -15.58 -2.67
C ASP A 114 13.79 -14.78 -3.27
N CYS A 115 13.44 -13.67 -2.62
CA CYS A 115 12.24 -12.90 -2.91
C CYS A 115 12.46 -11.38 -3.00
N LEU A 116 13.70 -10.89 -2.88
CA LEU A 116 14.01 -9.44 -2.95
C LEU A 116 14.06 -8.93 -4.39
N TYR A 117 12.89 -9.03 -5.03
CA TYR A 117 12.65 -8.65 -6.42
C TYR A 117 11.71 -7.46 -6.52
N LEU A 118 11.86 -6.70 -7.60
CA LEU A 118 10.92 -5.66 -8.01
C LEU A 118 10.51 -5.84 -9.46
N ASN A 119 9.41 -5.18 -9.82
CA ASN A 119 8.82 -5.20 -11.15
C ASN A 119 8.61 -3.77 -11.62
N VAL A 120 8.93 -3.47 -12.89
CA VAL A 120 8.80 -2.14 -13.50
C VAL A 120 7.84 -2.21 -14.68
N TRP A 121 6.85 -1.31 -14.70
CA TRP A 121 5.94 -1.09 -15.82
C TRP A 121 6.13 0.33 -16.35
N ALA A 122 6.64 0.44 -17.58
CA ALA A 122 6.92 1.71 -18.23
C ALA A 122 6.20 1.82 -19.58
N PRO A 123 5.75 3.01 -20.01
CA PRO A 123 5.24 3.22 -21.37
C PRO A 123 6.24 2.75 -22.44
N LEU A 124 5.73 2.23 -23.55
CA LEU A 124 6.58 1.92 -24.71
C LEU A 124 7.26 3.20 -25.22
N GLY A 125 8.58 3.13 -25.43
CA GLY A 125 9.40 4.29 -25.79
C GLY A 125 9.61 5.30 -24.65
N ALA A 126 9.48 4.88 -23.39
CA ALA A 126 9.73 5.75 -22.23
C ALA A 126 11.20 6.21 -22.11
N SER A 127 12.18 5.53 -22.71
CA SER A 127 13.61 5.89 -22.63
C SER A 127 13.92 7.34 -23.03
N GLU A 128 13.08 7.92 -23.91
CA GLU A 128 13.22 9.31 -24.38
C GLU A 128 12.48 10.33 -23.50
N LYS A 129 11.89 9.88 -22.39
CA LYS A 129 11.07 10.68 -21.48
C LYS A 129 11.74 10.80 -20.12
N SER A 130 11.27 11.78 -19.36
CA SER A 130 11.49 11.87 -17.92
C SER A 130 10.10 11.82 -17.29
N LEU A 131 9.69 10.65 -16.82
CA LEU A 131 8.34 10.41 -16.29
C LEU A 131 8.36 10.34 -14.76
N PRO A 132 7.33 10.85 -14.06
CA PRO A 132 7.20 10.64 -12.63
C PRO A 132 7.02 9.15 -12.32
N VAL A 133 7.53 8.72 -11.15
CA VAL A 133 7.64 7.31 -10.76
C VAL A 133 6.81 7.07 -9.51
N VAL A 134 6.03 6.00 -9.50
CA VAL A 134 5.31 5.52 -8.32
C VAL A 134 5.95 4.22 -7.86
N VAL A 135 6.32 4.14 -6.58
CA VAL A 135 6.77 2.89 -5.95
C VAL A 135 5.63 2.35 -5.11
N TRP A 136 5.09 1.20 -5.51
CA TRP A 136 4.03 0.46 -4.84
C TRP A 136 4.61 -0.48 -3.76
N ILE A 137 4.09 -0.34 -2.54
CA ILE A 137 4.37 -1.22 -1.41
C ILE A 137 3.07 -1.93 -1.04
N HIS A 138 3.03 -3.25 -1.24
CA HIS A 138 1.84 -4.04 -1.01
C HIS A 138 1.47 -4.14 0.47
N GLY A 139 0.18 -4.31 0.74
CA GLY A 139 -0.39 -4.61 2.06
C GLY A 139 -0.22 -6.08 2.47
N GLY A 140 -1.12 -6.55 3.34
CA GLY A 140 -1.11 -7.94 3.85
C GLY A 140 -0.61 -8.08 5.30
N GLY A 141 -0.84 -7.05 6.13
CA GLY A 141 -0.59 -7.14 7.58
C GLY A 141 0.86 -7.41 7.99
N PHE A 142 1.84 -7.19 7.09
CA PHE A 142 3.24 -7.60 7.22
C PHE A 142 3.45 -9.12 7.27
N THR A 143 2.44 -9.94 6.97
CA THR A 143 2.49 -11.40 7.03
C THR A 143 2.25 -12.08 5.69
N GLU A 144 1.64 -11.39 4.74
CA GLU A 144 1.28 -11.90 3.41
C GLU A 144 1.33 -10.79 2.35
N GLY A 145 1.11 -11.16 1.08
CA GLY A 145 1.13 -10.28 -0.08
C GLY A 145 2.38 -10.47 -0.95
N GLY A 146 2.38 -9.82 -2.11
CA GLY A 146 3.49 -9.89 -3.06
C GLY A 146 3.19 -9.18 -4.38
N GLY A 147 4.21 -9.05 -5.21
CA GLY A 147 4.13 -8.38 -6.52
C GLY A 147 3.36 -9.16 -7.59
N ASP A 148 2.88 -10.37 -7.28
CA ASP A 148 2.10 -11.21 -8.19
C ASP A 148 0.58 -11.21 -7.90
N VAL A 149 0.10 -10.35 -7.00
CA VAL A 149 -1.33 -10.17 -6.73
C VAL A 149 -2.02 -9.53 -7.93
N ALA A 150 -3.00 -10.23 -8.52
CA ALA A 150 -3.59 -9.86 -9.81
C ALA A 150 -4.28 -8.48 -9.82
N TYR A 151 -4.99 -8.13 -8.74
CA TYR A 151 -5.62 -6.81 -8.60
C TYR A 151 -4.65 -5.65 -8.34
N GLN A 152 -3.35 -5.91 -8.30
CA GLN A 152 -2.30 -4.92 -8.05
C GLN A 152 -1.32 -4.80 -9.23
N ILE A 153 -1.70 -5.29 -10.42
CA ILE A 153 -0.88 -5.20 -11.64
C ILE A 153 -1.22 -3.92 -12.40
N PRO A 154 -0.29 -2.94 -12.52
CA PRO A 154 -0.59 -1.60 -13.02
C PRO A 154 -0.58 -1.46 -14.55
N ALA A 155 -0.38 -2.55 -15.29
CA ALA A 155 -0.17 -2.50 -16.74
C ALA A 155 -1.31 -1.77 -17.48
N LYS A 156 -2.57 -1.96 -17.08
CA LYS A 156 -3.74 -1.27 -17.68
C LYS A 156 -3.74 0.24 -17.40
N TRP A 157 -3.35 0.67 -16.20
CA TRP A 157 -3.25 2.09 -15.85
C TRP A 157 -2.09 2.79 -16.58
N VAL A 158 -0.92 2.16 -16.63
CA VAL A 158 0.24 2.66 -17.40
C VAL A 158 -0.13 2.72 -18.88
N GLN A 159 -0.79 1.69 -19.42
CA GLN A 159 -1.29 1.63 -20.80
C GLN A 159 -2.19 2.83 -21.10
N ARG A 160 -3.18 3.12 -20.24
CA ARG A 160 -4.14 4.19 -20.50
C ARG A 160 -3.51 5.58 -20.46
N SER A 161 -2.62 5.82 -19.51
CA SER A 161 -2.10 7.17 -19.26
C SER A 161 -0.85 7.51 -20.07
N GLN A 162 0.04 6.54 -20.30
CA GLN A 162 1.34 6.72 -20.99
C GLN A 162 2.25 7.80 -20.37
N LYS A 163 2.02 8.15 -19.09
CA LYS A 163 2.53 9.37 -18.45
C LYS A 163 3.29 9.16 -17.13
N HIS A 164 3.40 7.92 -16.66
CA HIS A 164 4.09 7.61 -15.42
C HIS A 164 4.68 6.19 -15.49
N ILE A 165 5.58 5.88 -14.56
CA ILE A 165 6.14 4.55 -14.36
C ILE A 165 5.67 4.02 -13.01
N VAL A 166 5.33 2.74 -12.94
CA VAL A 166 5.05 2.07 -11.66
C VAL A 166 6.12 1.02 -11.39
N VAL A 167 6.62 1.00 -10.15
CA VAL A 167 7.54 -0.02 -9.63
C VAL A 167 6.89 -0.71 -8.44
N GLY A 168 6.70 -2.02 -8.50
CA GLY A 168 6.22 -2.82 -7.37
C GLY A 168 7.36 -3.58 -6.71
N ILE A 169 7.49 -3.50 -5.39
CA ILE A 169 8.57 -4.19 -4.64
C ILE A 169 8.01 -5.31 -3.77
N ASN A 170 8.71 -6.45 -3.74
CA ASN A 170 8.55 -7.44 -2.67
C ASN A 170 9.42 -7.06 -1.48
N TYR A 171 9.01 -7.42 -0.27
CA TYR A 171 9.79 -7.27 0.97
C TYR A 171 9.54 -8.46 1.89
N ARG A 172 10.49 -8.82 2.76
CA ARG A 172 10.30 -9.96 3.66
C ARG A 172 9.16 -9.73 4.65
N LEU A 173 8.42 -10.80 4.93
CA LEU A 173 7.18 -10.81 5.71
C LEU A 173 7.30 -11.74 6.93
N GLY A 174 6.39 -11.58 7.89
CA GLY A 174 6.22 -12.41 9.06
C GLY A 174 7.54 -12.68 9.78
N LEU A 175 7.78 -13.94 10.13
CA LEU A 175 9.03 -14.39 10.75
C LEU A 175 10.29 -14.01 9.97
N PHE A 176 10.24 -13.95 8.63
CA PHE A 176 11.43 -13.73 7.80
C PHE A 176 11.80 -12.25 7.70
N GLY A 177 10.80 -11.36 7.77
CA GLY A 177 10.98 -9.91 7.79
C GLY A 177 11.07 -9.31 9.19
N PHE A 178 10.49 -9.97 10.19
CA PHE A 178 10.29 -9.42 11.52
C PHE A 178 10.52 -10.50 12.61
N PRO A 179 11.73 -11.08 12.68
CA PRO A 179 11.99 -12.26 13.51
C PRO A 179 11.93 -12.00 15.02
N ASN A 180 12.30 -10.79 15.48
CA ASN A 180 12.45 -10.47 16.90
C ASN A 180 13.23 -11.54 17.68
N ALA A 181 14.33 -12.05 17.09
CA ALA A 181 15.18 -13.07 17.71
C ALA A 181 16.13 -12.44 18.75
N ALA A 182 16.44 -13.16 19.82
CA ALA A 182 17.34 -12.69 20.88
C ALA A 182 18.79 -12.60 20.39
N GLY A 183 19.18 -13.47 19.45
CA GLY A 183 20.52 -13.48 18.86
C GLY A 183 20.80 -12.38 17.84
N LEU A 184 19.84 -11.54 17.49
CA LEU A 184 20.03 -10.42 16.55
C LEU A 184 20.37 -9.13 17.30
N ASP A 185 21.19 -8.27 16.68
CA ASP A 185 21.39 -6.91 17.19
C ASP A 185 20.01 -6.21 17.26
N PRO A 186 19.63 -5.59 18.38
CA PRO A 186 18.39 -4.81 18.49
C PRO A 186 18.22 -3.73 17.41
N LYS A 187 19.32 -3.28 16.79
CA LYS A 187 19.35 -2.31 15.67
C LYS A 187 19.16 -2.95 14.29
N GLU A 188 19.19 -4.27 14.21
CA GLU A 188 19.01 -5.10 13.02
C GLU A 188 17.66 -5.84 13.05
N GLN A 189 16.64 -5.16 13.58
CA GLN A 189 15.24 -5.60 13.53
C GLN A 189 14.52 -4.98 12.32
N ASN A 190 13.23 -5.29 12.17
CA ASN A 190 12.36 -4.71 11.14
C ASN A 190 12.91 -4.87 9.70
N LEU A 191 13.49 -6.04 9.41
CA LEU A 191 14.18 -6.34 8.16
C LEU A 191 13.30 -6.09 6.93
N GLY A 192 12.00 -6.39 7.00
CA GLY A 192 11.06 -6.09 5.92
C GLY A 192 10.98 -4.60 5.57
N LEU A 193 11.11 -3.69 6.55
CA LEU A 193 11.16 -2.24 6.29
C LEU A 193 12.50 -1.81 5.70
N LEU A 194 13.59 -2.47 6.09
CA LEU A 194 14.92 -2.25 5.51
C LEU A 194 14.98 -2.72 4.05
N ASP A 195 14.32 -3.83 3.73
CA ASP A 195 14.17 -4.32 2.36
C ASP A 195 13.46 -3.30 1.48
N GLN A 196 12.37 -2.70 2.00
CA GLN A 196 11.64 -1.64 1.28
C GLN A 196 12.54 -0.43 1.00
N ARG A 197 13.33 0.03 1.98
CA ARG A 197 14.28 1.13 1.77
C ARG A 197 15.29 0.77 0.68
N LEU A 198 15.86 -0.43 0.72
CA LEU A 198 16.82 -0.89 -0.29
C LEU A 198 16.20 -0.92 -1.69
N GLY A 199 14.96 -1.39 -1.82
CA GLY A 199 14.22 -1.35 -3.08
C GLY A 199 14.00 0.08 -3.60
N ILE A 200 13.68 1.02 -2.71
CA ILE A 200 13.51 2.45 -3.07
C ILE A 200 14.84 3.08 -3.49
N GLU A 201 15.95 2.73 -2.84
CA GLU A 201 17.29 3.16 -3.25
C GLU A 201 17.67 2.62 -4.63
N TRP A 202 17.33 1.35 -4.91
CA TRP A 202 17.50 0.78 -6.25
C TRP A 202 16.74 1.57 -7.32
N VAL A 203 15.50 1.97 -7.01
CA VAL A 203 14.67 2.79 -7.91
C VAL A 203 15.35 4.14 -8.16
N ARG A 204 15.74 4.87 -7.12
CA ARG A 204 16.49 6.14 -7.24
C ARG A 204 17.70 5.99 -8.17
N ASP A 205 18.44 4.90 -8.02
CA ASP A 205 19.72 4.72 -8.69
C ASP A 205 19.62 4.23 -10.13
N ASN A 206 18.49 3.64 -10.54
CA ASN A 206 18.35 2.96 -11.83
C ASN A 206 17.16 3.42 -12.68
N ILE A 207 16.12 4.05 -12.11
CA ILE A 207 14.85 4.27 -12.82
C ILE A 207 14.97 5.19 -14.05
N ALA A 208 16.00 6.04 -14.09
CA ALA A 208 16.33 6.86 -15.25
C ALA A 208 16.51 6.03 -16.52
N GLN A 209 17.06 4.82 -16.40
CA GLN A 209 17.32 3.93 -17.54
C GLN A 209 16.02 3.34 -18.11
N PHE A 210 14.93 3.41 -17.35
CA PHE A 210 13.59 2.99 -17.76
C PHE A 210 12.73 4.18 -18.24
N GLY A 211 13.29 5.39 -18.32
CA GLY A 211 12.57 6.62 -18.66
C GLY A 211 11.96 7.37 -17.47
N GLY A 212 12.29 6.98 -16.25
CA GLY A 212 11.78 7.59 -15.03
C GLY A 212 12.62 8.75 -14.53
N ASP A 213 12.01 9.65 -13.79
CA ASP A 213 12.69 10.76 -13.13
C ASP A 213 12.98 10.40 -11.66
N PRO A 214 14.24 10.16 -11.28
CA PRO A 214 14.59 9.82 -9.91
C PRO A 214 14.32 10.96 -8.90
N SER A 215 14.07 12.18 -9.37
CA SER A 215 13.68 13.32 -8.53
C SER A 215 12.16 13.44 -8.31
N ARG A 216 11.35 12.64 -9.03
CA ARG A 216 9.88 12.64 -8.93
C ARG A 216 9.35 11.26 -8.57
N ILE A 217 9.84 10.75 -7.43
CA ILE A 217 9.40 9.48 -6.85
C ILE A 217 8.26 9.73 -5.85
N ILE A 218 7.17 8.97 -5.98
CA ILE A 218 6.03 8.94 -5.06
C ILE A 218 5.97 7.55 -4.44
N LEU A 219 5.81 7.48 -3.12
CA LEU A 219 5.50 6.19 -2.48
C LEU A 219 4.00 6.02 -2.39
N TRP A 220 3.54 4.83 -2.75
CA TRP A 220 2.15 4.43 -2.67
C TRP A 220 2.04 3.09 -1.93
N GLY A 221 1.20 3.01 -0.91
CA GLY A 221 0.94 1.75 -0.24
C GLY A 221 -0.49 1.63 0.25
N GLN A 222 -0.89 0.40 0.53
CA GLN A 222 -2.20 0.07 1.10
C GLN A 222 -2.06 -0.80 2.35
N SER A 223 -2.92 -0.59 3.35
CA SER A 223 -2.90 -1.35 4.62
C SER A 223 -1.52 -1.31 5.27
N ALA A 224 -0.90 -2.46 5.56
CA ALA A 224 0.49 -2.56 6.00
C ALA A 224 1.49 -1.84 5.08
N GLY A 225 1.24 -1.76 3.78
CA GLY A 225 2.01 -0.95 2.85
C GLY A 225 1.85 0.56 3.09
N ALA A 226 0.65 1.03 3.41
CA ALA A 226 0.43 2.43 3.82
C ALA A 226 1.06 2.76 5.19
N VAL A 227 1.06 1.78 6.12
CA VAL A 227 1.81 1.87 7.37
C VAL A 227 3.31 1.97 7.08
N SER A 228 3.81 1.16 6.15
CA SER A 228 5.21 1.19 5.70
C SER A 228 5.60 2.55 5.13
N VAL A 229 4.76 3.11 4.24
CA VAL A 229 4.94 4.48 3.72
C VAL A 229 5.01 5.49 4.86
N SER A 230 4.17 5.34 5.89
CA SER A 230 4.20 6.22 7.05
C SER A 230 5.50 6.08 7.84
N TYR A 231 5.93 4.86 8.19
CA TYR A 231 7.18 4.61 8.91
C TYR A 231 8.39 5.13 8.15
N TYR A 232 8.41 4.93 6.82
CA TYR A 232 9.42 5.48 5.93
C TYR A 232 9.55 7.02 6.08
N GLN A 233 8.44 7.75 6.14
CA GLN A 233 8.46 9.22 6.32
C GLN A 233 9.15 9.66 7.61
N TYR A 234 9.07 8.86 8.69
CA TYR A 234 9.69 9.19 9.98
C TYR A 234 11.12 8.69 10.10
N ALA A 235 11.42 7.51 9.54
CA ALA A 235 12.74 6.88 9.57
C ALA A 235 13.73 7.64 8.69
N PHE A 236 13.27 8.15 7.54
CA PHE A 236 14.10 8.82 6.54
C PHE A 236 13.70 10.29 6.34
N ALA A 237 13.31 10.98 7.42
CA ALA A 237 12.91 12.38 7.35
C ALA A 237 13.99 13.31 6.75
N GLU A 238 15.26 12.96 6.92
CA GLU A 238 16.42 13.73 6.44
C GLU A 238 16.86 13.35 5.01
N ASP A 239 16.51 12.15 4.54
CA ASP A 239 16.79 11.66 3.17
C ASP A 239 15.60 10.86 2.61
N PRO A 240 14.48 11.54 2.31
CA PRO A 240 13.24 10.85 2.00
C PRO A 240 13.23 10.20 0.61
N ILE A 241 14.11 10.50 -0.34
CA ILE A 241 14.05 10.06 -1.76
C ILE A 241 12.74 10.44 -2.48
N ALA A 242 11.59 10.01 -1.97
CA ALA A 242 10.26 10.34 -2.43
C ALA A 242 9.82 11.75 -2.01
N ILE A 243 9.02 12.37 -2.87
CA ILE A 243 8.54 13.75 -2.72
C ILE A 243 7.05 13.81 -2.36
N GLY A 244 6.33 12.68 -2.37
CA GLY A 244 4.91 12.61 -2.06
C GLY A 244 4.50 11.19 -1.65
N PHE A 245 3.36 11.09 -0.95
CA PHE A 245 2.98 9.87 -0.24
C PHE A 245 1.49 9.55 -0.37
N ILE A 246 1.15 8.38 -0.92
CA ILE A 246 -0.23 7.90 -1.04
C ILE A 246 -0.42 6.73 -0.07
N LYS A 247 -1.40 6.85 0.83
CA LYS A 247 -1.67 5.90 1.91
C LYS A 247 -3.14 5.50 1.90
N ASN A 248 -3.42 4.29 1.42
CA ASN A 248 -4.77 3.71 1.44
C ASN A 248 -4.94 2.85 2.68
N SER A 249 -5.99 3.11 3.45
CA SER A 249 -6.41 2.26 4.56
C SER A 249 -5.27 1.95 5.55
N GLY A 250 -4.40 2.92 5.81
CA GLY A 250 -3.25 2.73 6.69
C GLY A 250 -2.65 4.05 7.19
N SER A 251 -2.07 4.01 8.39
CA SER A 251 -1.43 5.15 9.05
C SER A 251 -0.47 4.63 10.13
N PRO A 252 0.46 5.43 10.68
CA PRO A 252 1.40 4.96 11.70
C PRO A 252 0.72 4.66 13.05
N PHE A 253 -0.56 5.01 13.20
CA PHE A 253 -1.35 4.84 14.43
C PHE A 253 -2.18 3.55 14.44
N ILE A 254 -2.07 2.73 13.40
CA ILE A 254 -2.60 1.38 13.43
C ILE A 254 -1.63 0.51 14.22
N SER A 255 -2.12 -0.13 15.28
CA SER A 255 -1.30 -1.03 16.10
C SER A 255 -0.94 -2.30 15.33
N VAL A 256 0.26 -2.30 14.74
CA VAL A 256 0.86 -3.45 14.03
C VAL A 256 2.13 -3.97 14.71
N ALA A 257 2.65 -3.23 15.71
CA ALA A 257 3.80 -3.65 16.47
C ALA A 257 3.43 -4.77 17.45
N VAL A 258 4.30 -5.76 17.59
CA VAL A 258 4.20 -6.83 18.58
C VAL A 258 5.02 -6.49 19.82
N SER A 259 4.52 -6.88 20.99
CA SER A 259 5.25 -6.76 22.26
C SER A 259 5.69 -8.14 22.72
N ASP A 260 6.92 -8.50 22.39
CA ASP A 260 7.57 -9.74 22.84
C ASP A 260 9.00 -9.42 23.32
N PRO A 261 9.17 -8.72 24.45
CA PRO A 261 10.46 -8.24 24.92
C PRO A 261 11.39 -9.36 25.38
N THR A 262 10.88 -10.58 25.57
CA THR A 262 11.65 -11.77 25.96
C THR A 262 12.03 -12.64 24.76
N HIS A 263 11.68 -12.23 23.54
CA HIS A 263 11.92 -12.99 22.30
C HIS A 263 11.30 -14.39 22.32
N SER A 264 10.23 -14.55 23.10
CA SER A 264 9.65 -15.84 23.45
C SER A 264 9.13 -16.62 22.24
N ASN A 265 8.58 -15.93 21.23
CA ASN A 265 8.10 -16.60 20.01
C ASN A 265 9.26 -17.21 19.22
N PHE A 266 10.37 -16.49 19.07
CA PHE A 266 11.51 -16.99 18.31
C PHE A 266 12.21 -18.15 19.04
N SER A 267 12.43 -18.02 20.35
CA SER A 267 13.03 -19.10 21.14
C SER A 267 12.12 -20.34 21.23
N ALA A 268 10.79 -20.17 21.28
CA ALA A 268 9.86 -21.30 21.24
C ALA A 268 9.88 -22.02 19.88
N LEU A 269 9.97 -21.26 18.78
CA LEU A 269 10.19 -21.82 17.45
C LEU A 269 11.48 -22.64 17.39
N ALA A 270 12.58 -22.07 17.88
CA ALA A 270 13.89 -22.73 17.91
C ALA A 270 13.85 -24.03 18.72
N ALA A 271 13.26 -24.01 19.92
CA ALA A 271 13.07 -25.20 20.75
C ALA A 271 12.24 -26.28 20.05
N GLY A 272 11.24 -25.88 19.25
CA GLY A 272 10.43 -26.78 18.44
C GLY A 272 11.20 -27.62 17.44
N PHE A 273 12.36 -27.13 16.97
CA PHE A 273 13.28 -27.83 16.08
C PHE A 273 14.49 -28.43 16.83
N GLY A 274 14.47 -28.43 18.17
CA GLY A 274 15.58 -28.94 18.99
C GLY A 274 16.80 -28.04 19.04
N CYS A 275 16.67 -26.76 18.65
CA CYS A 275 17.74 -25.78 18.74
C CYS A 275 17.93 -25.31 20.19
N THR A 276 19.19 -25.08 20.59
CA THR A 276 19.50 -24.45 21.88
C THR A 276 19.31 -22.94 21.79
N LYS A 277 19.21 -22.28 22.95
CA LYS A 277 19.03 -20.82 23.01
C LYS A 277 20.25 -20.08 22.46
N GLU A 278 21.44 -20.60 22.68
CA GLU A 278 22.71 -20.00 22.26
C GLU A 278 22.96 -20.12 20.75
N ASP A 279 22.34 -21.12 20.09
CA ASP A 279 22.50 -21.39 18.65
C ASP A 279 21.18 -21.23 17.87
N GLU A 280 20.17 -20.56 18.45
CA GLU A 280 18.81 -20.50 17.89
C GLU A 280 18.80 -20.01 16.42
N LEU A 281 19.60 -19.00 16.10
CA LEU A 281 19.71 -18.45 14.75
C LEU A 281 20.39 -19.42 13.77
N ASN A 282 21.59 -19.92 14.08
CA ASN A 282 22.33 -20.75 13.12
C ASN A 282 21.70 -22.13 12.96
N CYS A 283 21.10 -22.66 14.02
CA CYS A 283 20.34 -23.89 13.96
C CYS A 283 19.13 -23.73 13.03
N LEU A 284 18.27 -22.71 13.26
CA LEU A 284 17.10 -22.51 12.42
C LEU A 284 17.44 -22.11 10.97
N ARG A 285 18.58 -21.47 10.71
CA ARG A 285 19.08 -21.18 9.33
C ARG A 285 19.26 -22.43 8.47
N LYS A 286 19.50 -23.59 9.09
CA LYS A 286 19.67 -24.88 8.40
C LYS A 286 18.35 -25.56 8.05
N ILE A 287 17.24 -25.10 8.63
CA ILE A 287 15.91 -25.69 8.42
C ILE A 287 15.26 -25.04 7.17
N PRO A 288 14.62 -25.82 6.28
CA PRO A 288 13.87 -25.27 5.16
C PRO A 288 12.76 -24.31 5.61
N PHE A 289 12.60 -23.18 4.91
CA PHE A 289 11.65 -22.14 5.31
C PHE A 289 10.20 -22.63 5.40
N ARG A 290 9.82 -23.61 4.56
CA ARG A 290 8.48 -24.20 4.55
C ARG A 290 8.17 -24.94 5.84
N GLU A 291 9.11 -25.77 6.30
CA GLU A 291 8.98 -26.48 7.58
C GLU A 291 8.87 -25.50 8.75
N ILE A 292 9.70 -24.45 8.76
CA ILE A 292 9.63 -23.40 9.77
C ILE A 292 8.25 -22.71 9.75
N GLN A 293 7.72 -22.37 8.57
CA GLN A 293 6.41 -21.72 8.46
C GLN A 293 5.27 -22.62 8.91
N GLU A 294 5.27 -23.88 8.50
CA GLU A 294 4.26 -24.86 8.91
C GLU A 294 4.27 -25.04 10.43
N TYR A 295 5.45 -25.17 11.04
CA TYR A 295 5.57 -25.24 12.50
C TYR A 295 5.07 -23.96 13.16
N ARG A 296 5.47 -22.79 12.67
CA ARG A 296 5.05 -21.47 13.19
C ARG A 296 3.53 -21.32 13.20
N VAL A 297 2.84 -21.77 12.14
CA VAL A 297 1.37 -21.80 12.08
C VAL A 297 0.79 -22.77 13.11
N LYS A 298 1.29 -24.01 13.14
CA LYS A 298 0.82 -25.06 14.07
C LYS A 298 0.98 -24.66 15.53
N ALA A 299 2.09 -24.04 15.87
CA ALA A 299 2.43 -23.57 17.22
C ALA A 299 1.81 -22.19 17.56
N GLN A 300 1.03 -21.60 16.64
CA GLN A 300 0.36 -20.30 16.82
C GLN A 300 1.32 -19.16 17.21
N LEU A 301 2.57 -19.22 16.76
CA LEU A 301 3.57 -18.22 17.05
C LEU A 301 3.32 -16.97 16.20
N SER A 302 3.62 -15.80 16.76
CA SER A 302 3.38 -14.51 16.10
C SER A 302 4.69 -13.73 15.98
N PHE A 303 4.89 -13.15 14.80
CA PHE A 303 6.07 -12.37 14.44
C PHE A 303 5.61 -11.11 13.74
N GLY A 304 6.22 -9.98 14.06
CA GLY A 304 5.78 -8.69 13.57
C GLY A 304 6.71 -7.58 13.99
N ILE A 305 6.33 -6.37 13.60
CA ILE A 305 7.14 -5.16 13.78
C ILE A 305 7.45 -4.91 15.25
N VAL A 306 8.65 -4.43 15.54
CA VAL A 306 9.06 -3.99 16.88
C VAL A 306 9.39 -2.50 16.88
N VAL A 307 9.17 -1.83 18.01
CA VAL A 307 9.61 -0.44 18.20
C VAL A 307 11.11 -0.45 18.46
N ASP A 308 11.89 0.13 17.55
CA ASP A 308 13.36 0.16 17.58
C ASP A 308 13.94 1.58 17.66
N GLU A 309 13.08 2.61 17.69
CA GLU A 309 13.43 4.04 17.67
C GLU A 309 14.33 4.44 16.48
N LYS A 310 14.30 3.65 15.40
CA LYS A 310 15.06 3.86 14.16
C LYS A 310 14.16 3.79 12.93
N MET A 311 13.53 2.65 12.71
CA MET A 311 12.54 2.45 11.66
C MET A 311 11.13 2.71 12.18
N VAL A 312 10.87 2.34 13.43
CA VAL A 312 9.56 2.42 14.08
C VAL A 312 9.72 3.09 15.45
N PHE A 313 8.94 4.14 15.67
CA PHE A 313 9.06 5.02 16.83
C PHE A 313 7.87 4.89 17.77
N SER A 314 8.10 5.10 19.06
CA SER A 314 7.04 5.11 20.07
C SER A 314 6.15 6.35 20.04
N ASN A 315 6.63 7.49 19.52
CA ASN A 315 5.93 8.78 19.60
C ASN A 315 5.93 9.58 18.27
N TYR A 316 5.05 9.17 17.34
CA TYR A 316 4.85 9.90 16.08
C TYR A 316 4.34 11.35 16.25
N PRO A 317 3.39 11.66 17.17
CA PRO A 317 2.91 13.04 17.35
C PRO A 317 4.02 14.04 17.68
N GLU A 318 4.91 13.69 18.61
CA GLU A 318 6.04 14.54 18.97
C GLU A 318 6.99 14.73 17.79
N ARG A 319 7.31 13.66 17.06
CA ARG A 319 8.18 13.74 15.88
C ARG A 319 7.60 14.63 14.80
N THR A 320 6.31 14.50 14.48
CA THR A 320 5.65 15.33 13.47
C THR A 320 5.70 16.81 13.84
N LEU A 321 5.34 17.16 15.07
CA LEU A 321 5.37 18.57 15.50
C LEU A 321 6.79 19.14 15.65
N ALA A 322 7.79 18.28 15.86
CA ALA A 322 9.20 18.67 15.83
C ALA A 322 9.78 18.77 14.40
N GLY A 323 8.97 18.53 13.36
CA GLY A 323 9.43 18.52 11.97
C GLY A 323 10.27 17.29 11.60
N LYS A 324 10.33 16.26 12.46
CA LYS A 324 11.07 15.00 12.24
C LYS A 324 10.24 14.00 11.40
N ILE A 325 9.79 14.48 10.26
CA ILE A 325 8.99 13.75 9.27
C ILE A 325 9.34 14.30 7.88
N ALA A 326 9.34 13.43 6.86
CA ALA A 326 9.46 13.85 5.47
C ALA A 326 8.34 14.86 5.09
N GLN A 327 8.74 15.98 4.50
CA GLN A 327 7.87 17.16 4.33
C GLN A 327 6.87 17.07 3.16
N GLY A 328 6.94 16.01 2.36
CA GLY A 328 6.12 15.89 1.15
C GLY A 328 4.60 15.84 1.41
N PRO A 329 3.79 16.34 0.45
CA PRO A 329 2.33 16.21 0.48
C PRO A 329 1.87 14.75 0.51
N ALA A 330 0.64 14.52 0.98
CA ALA A 330 0.08 13.16 1.04
C ALA A 330 -1.38 13.06 0.60
N ILE A 331 -1.75 11.89 0.08
CA ILE A 331 -3.12 11.41 0.02
C ILE A 331 -3.29 10.38 1.14
N THR A 332 -4.32 10.54 1.98
CA THR A 332 -4.74 9.53 2.95
C THR A 332 -6.19 9.18 2.70
N GLY A 333 -6.52 7.91 2.49
CA GLY A 333 -7.92 7.51 2.37
C GLY A 333 -8.25 6.18 3.01
N THR A 334 -9.54 5.89 3.06
CA THR A 334 -10.11 4.67 3.61
C THR A 334 -11.18 4.13 2.67
N THR A 335 -11.71 2.95 2.97
CA THR A 335 -12.96 2.48 2.38
C THR A 335 -14.11 2.71 3.35
N ARG A 336 -15.36 2.64 2.88
CA ARG A 336 -16.53 2.88 3.75
C ARG A 336 -16.75 1.74 4.75
N ASN A 337 -16.38 0.51 4.38
CA ASN A 337 -16.59 -0.69 5.18
C ASN A 337 -15.25 -1.34 5.58
N GLU A 338 -14.30 -0.54 6.09
CA GLU A 338 -12.96 -0.98 6.52
C GLU A 338 -12.96 -2.13 7.53
N GLY A 339 -13.98 -2.19 8.38
CA GLY A 339 -14.13 -3.20 9.43
C GLY A 339 -14.42 -4.58 8.85
N VAL A 340 -14.79 -4.62 7.58
CA VAL A 340 -14.96 -5.83 6.81
C VAL A 340 -13.61 -6.23 6.26
N ILE A 341 -12.90 -6.98 7.09
CA ILE A 341 -11.77 -7.76 6.62
C ILE A 341 -12.34 -8.91 5.79
N PRO A 342 -11.76 -9.23 4.62
CA PRO A 342 -12.19 -10.38 3.82
C PRO A 342 -12.31 -11.62 4.70
N GLY A 343 -13.51 -12.18 4.85
CA GLY A 343 -13.75 -13.37 5.67
C GLY A 343 -15.06 -13.53 6.41
N ASN A 344 -15.97 -12.56 6.32
CA ASN A 344 -17.34 -12.76 6.78
C ASN A 344 -18.30 -12.82 5.57
N PRO A 345 -18.70 -14.01 5.10
CA PRO A 345 -19.68 -14.15 4.03
C PRO A 345 -21.08 -13.97 4.63
N GLY A 346 -21.45 -12.72 4.91
CA GLY A 346 -22.76 -12.41 5.44
C GLY A 346 -23.06 -10.92 5.42
N PRO A 347 -24.35 -10.52 5.39
CA PRO A 347 -24.76 -9.15 5.61
C PRO A 347 -24.13 -8.63 6.91
N LEU A 348 -23.61 -7.41 6.87
CA LEU A 348 -22.96 -6.82 8.03
C LEU A 348 -23.96 -6.63 9.18
N PRO A 349 -23.61 -7.00 10.42
CA PRO A 349 -24.39 -6.54 11.57
C PRO A 349 -24.38 -5.01 11.59
N ALA A 350 -25.44 -4.39 12.12
CA ALA A 350 -25.65 -2.94 12.10
C ALA A 350 -24.49 -2.10 12.68
N ASN A 351 -23.59 -2.72 13.47
CA ASN A 351 -22.44 -2.08 14.11
C ASN A 351 -21.08 -2.41 13.45
N ALA A 352 -21.05 -3.03 12.26
CA ALA A 352 -19.80 -3.45 11.60
C ALA A 352 -18.87 -2.30 11.19
N THR A 353 -19.37 -1.07 11.16
CA THR A 353 -18.57 0.14 10.87
C THR A 353 -17.64 0.48 12.04
N VAL A 354 -18.02 0.20 13.29
CA VAL A 354 -17.28 0.62 14.50
C VAL A 354 -15.85 0.03 14.58
N PRO A 355 -15.61 -1.27 14.33
CA PRO A 355 -14.25 -1.82 14.25
C PRO A 355 -13.43 -1.24 13.09
N GLY A 356 -14.06 -0.95 11.96
CA GLY A 356 -13.41 -0.34 10.80
C GLY A 356 -12.98 1.09 11.05
N ASP A 357 -13.89 1.87 11.60
CA ASP A 357 -13.67 3.26 11.96
C ASP A 357 -12.58 3.36 13.02
N SER A 358 -12.64 2.57 14.10
CA SER A 358 -11.61 2.60 15.16
C SER A 358 -10.23 2.16 14.66
N ARG A 359 -10.13 1.16 13.79
CA ARG A 359 -8.85 0.64 13.30
C ARG A 359 -8.25 1.44 12.13
N TYR A 360 -9.06 2.04 11.26
CA TYR A 360 -8.59 2.67 10.02
C TYR A 360 -9.06 4.12 9.89
N GLY A 361 -10.36 4.38 10.04
CA GLY A 361 -10.96 5.71 9.88
C GLY A 361 -10.41 6.76 10.85
N CYS A 362 -10.41 6.48 12.15
CA CYS A 362 -9.92 7.39 13.19
C CYS A 362 -8.40 7.60 13.08
N PRO A 363 -7.56 6.56 12.91
CA PRO A 363 -6.12 6.73 12.67
C PRO A 363 -5.78 7.59 11.44
N ALA A 364 -6.45 7.35 10.31
CA ALA A 364 -6.29 8.15 9.10
C ALA A 364 -6.66 9.63 9.33
N HIS A 365 -7.71 9.87 10.12
CA HIS A 365 -8.09 11.23 10.49
C HIS A 365 -7.06 11.90 11.40
N PHE A 366 -6.65 11.21 12.46
CA PHE A 366 -5.68 11.71 13.41
C PHE A 366 -4.37 12.09 12.72
N GLU A 367 -3.90 11.25 11.80
CA GLU A 367 -2.72 11.54 11.00
C GLU A 367 -2.87 12.79 10.12
N ALA A 368 -4.00 12.94 9.42
CA ALA A 368 -4.23 14.10 8.56
C ALA A 368 -4.31 15.41 9.37
N SER A 369 -4.96 15.39 10.53
CA SER A 369 -5.01 16.54 11.45
C SER A 369 -3.62 16.88 12.00
N LEU A 370 -2.84 15.86 12.41
CA LEU A 370 -1.48 16.05 12.91
C LEU A 370 -0.55 16.62 11.83
N ARG A 371 -0.64 16.12 10.60
CA ARG A 371 0.08 16.65 9.43
C ARG A 371 -0.30 18.11 9.17
N GLY A 372 -1.60 18.43 9.19
CA GLY A 372 -2.08 19.80 9.06
C GLY A 372 -1.54 20.73 10.14
N ALA A 373 -1.48 20.28 11.40
CA ALA A 373 -0.90 21.03 12.51
C ALA A 373 0.61 21.29 12.35
N ALA A 374 1.33 20.42 11.63
CA ALA A 374 2.73 20.61 11.24
C ALA A 374 2.91 21.39 9.92
N GLY A 375 1.83 21.90 9.31
CA GLY A 375 1.89 22.63 8.05
C GLY A 375 2.06 21.75 6.80
N LEU A 376 1.81 20.43 6.91
CA LEU A 376 1.94 19.47 5.82
C LEU A 376 0.61 19.26 5.09
N THR A 377 0.62 19.47 3.78
CA THR A 377 -0.57 19.30 2.93
C THR A 377 -1.01 17.84 2.89
N THR A 378 -2.31 17.61 3.06
CA THR A 378 -2.94 16.29 3.00
C THR A 378 -4.28 16.39 2.30
N TRP A 379 -4.54 15.48 1.35
CA TRP A 379 -5.84 15.26 0.74
C TRP A 379 -6.46 13.99 1.28
N ARG A 380 -7.78 14.00 1.50
CA ARG A 380 -8.50 12.83 2.01
C ARG A 380 -9.63 12.37 1.11
N TYR A 381 -9.77 11.05 1.02
CA TYR A 381 -10.89 10.40 0.36
C TYR A 381 -11.45 9.25 1.19
N MET A 382 -12.67 8.81 0.89
CA MET A 382 -13.05 7.41 1.07
C MET A 382 -13.77 6.88 -0.13
N TYR A 383 -13.59 5.60 -0.31
CA TYR A 383 -14.19 4.83 -1.35
C TYR A 383 -15.48 4.19 -0.84
N SER A 384 -16.57 4.43 -1.57
CA SER A 384 -17.92 4.01 -1.18
C SER A 384 -18.63 3.15 -2.23
N ALA A 385 -18.01 2.91 -3.38
CA ALA A 385 -18.63 2.12 -4.44
C ALA A 385 -18.79 0.65 -4.05
N ASN A 386 -19.80 0.00 -4.62
CA ASN A 386 -20.10 -1.40 -4.38
C ASN A 386 -20.32 -2.14 -5.72
N PHE A 387 -19.35 -2.95 -6.12
CA PHE A 387 -19.37 -3.72 -7.35
C PHE A 387 -19.29 -5.22 -7.06
N THR A 388 -20.26 -5.99 -7.54
CA THR A 388 -20.42 -7.42 -7.22
C THR A 388 -19.36 -8.32 -7.87
N ASN A 389 -18.81 -7.91 -9.02
CA ASN A 389 -17.65 -8.55 -9.65
C ASN A 389 -16.39 -8.43 -8.77
N ILE A 390 -16.19 -7.33 -8.04
CA ILE A 390 -15.09 -7.22 -7.08
C ILE A 390 -15.48 -7.90 -5.77
N MET A 391 -16.74 -7.75 -5.34
CA MET A 391 -17.20 -7.99 -3.96
C MET A 391 -18.45 -8.90 -3.95
N PRO A 392 -18.31 -10.19 -4.30
CA PRO A 392 -19.45 -11.05 -4.56
C PRO A 392 -20.29 -11.38 -3.32
N GLY A 393 -19.77 -11.15 -2.10
CA GLY A 393 -20.45 -11.47 -0.84
C GLY A 393 -21.25 -10.32 -0.22
N GLY A 394 -21.46 -9.21 -0.96
CA GLY A 394 -22.26 -8.08 -0.47
C GLY A 394 -21.60 -7.27 0.64
N GLN A 395 -20.27 -7.36 0.78
CA GLN A 395 -19.49 -6.67 1.81
C GLN A 395 -19.50 -5.13 1.66
N GLY A 396 -19.93 -4.61 0.51
CA GLY A 396 -19.75 -3.20 0.16
C GLY A 396 -18.28 -2.85 0.03
N ALA A 397 -17.94 -1.55 0.07
CA ALA A 397 -16.57 -1.04 -0.03
C ALA A 397 -15.67 -1.50 1.14
N PHE A 398 -15.25 -2.77 1.12
CA PHE A 398 -14.46 -3.41 2.17
C PHE A 398 -12.99 -3.00 2.12
N HIS A 399 -12.19 -3.44 3.08
CA HIS A 399 -10.75 -3.14 3.12
C HIS A 399 -10.03 -3.60 1.83
N SER A 400 -9.41 -2.67 1.09
CA SER A 400 -8.73 -2.88 -0.22
C SER A 400 -9.63 -2.97 -1.46
N ALA A 401 -10.95 -2.79 -1.32
CA ALA A 401 -11.90 -2.84 -2.44
C ALA A 401 -11.71 -1.73 -3.50
N ASP A 402 -10.94 -0.70 -3.17
CA ASP A 402 -10.58 0.42 -4.03
C ASP A 402 -9.39 0.12 -4.95
N LEU A 403 -8.53 -0.84 -4.59
CA LEU A 403 -7.32 -1.16 -5.35
C LEU A 403 -7.59 -1.55 -6.81
N PRO A 404 -8.56 -2.43 -7.14
CA PRO A 404 -8.78 -2.80 -8.53
C PRO A 404 -9.14 -1.61 -9.43
N LEU A 405 -9.73 -0.55 -8.86
CA LEU A 405 -10.07 0.68 -9.58
C LEU A 405 -8.81 1.55 -9.79
N PHE A 406 -7.95 1.67 -8.78
CA PHE A 406 -6.69 2.40 -8.90
C PHE A 406 -5.69 1.71 -9.85
N PHE A 407 -5.66 0.38 -9.90
CA PHE A 407 -4.79 -0.37 -10.81
C PHE A 407 -5.39 -0.59 -12.21
N GLY A 408 -6.68 -0.33 -12.39
CA GLY A 408 -7.40 -0.59 -13.63
C GLY A 408 -7.65 -2.07 -13.91
N THR A 409 -7.65 -2.90 -12.87
CA THR A 409 -7.80 -4.36 -12.93
C THR A 409 -9.17 -4.84 -12.46
N HIS A 410 -10.13 -3.94 -12.30
CA HIS A 410 -11.47 -4.22 -11.77
C HIS A 410 -12.30 -5.20 -12.63
N ASP A 411 -11.96 -5.38 -13.89
CA ASP A 411 -12.64 -6.21 -14.88
C ASP A 411 -12.04 -7.63 -15.05
N ILE A 412 -11.02 -8.00 -14.26
CA ILE A 412 -10.29 -9.27 -14.47
C ILE A 412 -10.99 -10.51 -13.91
N ALA A 413 -12.03 -10.34 -13.10
CA ALA A 413 -12.72 -11.45 -12.45
C ALA A 413 -14.22 -11.22 -12.34
N ARG A 414 -14.96 -12.34 -12.39
CA ARG A 414 -16.43 -12.40 -12.18
C ARG A 414 -17.24 -11.52 -13.14
N GLY A 415 -16.72 -11.30 -14.35
CA GLY A 415 -17.41 -10.61 -15.44
C GLY A 415 -16.81 -9.24 -15.76
N GLN A 416 -17.31 -8.64 -16.83
CA GLN A 416 -16.92 -7.27 -17.19
C GLN A 416 -17.51 -6.26 -16.21
N SER A 417 -16.75 -5.21 -15.97
CA SER A 417 -17.19 -4.08 -15.15
C SER A 417 -18.32 -3.29 -15.80
N THR A 418 -19.12 -2.65 -14.96
CA THR A 418 -20.21 -1.78 -15.45
C THR A 418 -19.65 -0.50 -16.08
N PRO A 419 -20.40 0.21 -16.94
CA PRO A 419 -19.96 1.50 -17.47
C PRO A 419 -19.57 2.52 -16.39
N PHE A 420 -20.34 2.58 -15.30
CA PHE A 420 -20.04 3.45 -14.15
C PHE A 420 -18.74 3.05 -13.44
N GLU A 421 -18.46 1.76 -13.32
CA GLU A 421 -17.23 1.25 -12.72
C GLU A 421 -15.99 1.60 -13.57
N TYR A 422 -16.07 1.47 -14.90
CA TYR A 422 -15.01 1.95 -15.80
C TYR A 422 -14.79 3.46 -15.67
N GLU A 423 -15.87 4.25 -15.61
CA GLU A 423 -15.77 5.70 -15.46
C GLU A 423 -15.15 6.09 -14.11
N LEU A 424 -15.58 5.45 -13.01
CA LEU A 424 -15.02 5.66 -11.69
C LEU A 424 -13.54 5.28 -11.63
N SER A 425 -13.18 4.12 -12.17
CA SER A 425 -11.79 3.65 -12.31
C SER A 425 -10.92 4.68 -13.04
N ASN A 426 -11.41 5.22 -14.17
CA ASN A 426 -10.71 6.24 -14.92
C ASN A 426 -10.49 7.51 -14.09
N VAL A 427 -11.53 8.01 -13.44
CA VAL A 427 -11.46 9.19 -12.57
C VAL A 427 -10.48 8.97 -11.42
N MET A 428 -10.54 7.85 -10.72
CA MET A 428 -9.66 7.53 -9.59
C MET A 428 -8.18 7.52 -10.01
N GLN A 429 -7.88 6.85 -11.11
CA GLN A 429 -6.54 6.80 -11.70
C GLN A 429 -6.06 8.17 -12.21
N ASP A 430 -6.95 9.02 -12.73
CA ASP A 430 -6.62 10.37 -13.18
C ASP A 430 -6.31 11.32 -12.01
N LEU A 431 -6.98 11.15 -10.86
CA LEU A 431 -6.66 11.87 -9.64
C LEU A 431 -5.26 11.48 -9.13
N TYR A 432 -4.95 10.17 -9.12
CA TYR A 432 -3.62 9.71 -8.70
C TYR A 432 -2.55 10.22 -9.65
N LEU A 433 -2.77 10.10 -10.96
CA LEU A 433 -1.84 10.63 -11.95
C LEU A 433 -1.61 12.14 -11.76
N ALA A 434 -2.66 12.92 -11.48
CA ALA A 434 -2.50 14.35 -11.23
C ALA A 434 -1.62 14.62 -10.00
N PHE A 435 -1.81 13.88 -8.90
CA PHE A 435 -0.92 13.96 -7.73
C PHE A 435 0.51 13.52 -8.05
N ILE A 436 0.69 12.51 -8.89
CA ILE A 436 2.01 11.98 -9.24
C ILE A 436 2.78 12.95 -10.14
N GLU A 437 2.10 13.61 -11.09
CA GLU A 437 2.68 14.62 -11.96
C GLU A 437 3.05 15.90 -11.19
N ASP A 438 2.20 16.31 -10.24
CA ASP A 438 2.37 17.51 -9.42
C ASP A 438 1.80 17.28 -8.00
N PRO A 439 2.62 16.80 -7.05
CA PRO A 439 2.15 16.49 -5.69
C PRO A 439 1.68 17.71 -4.92
N ALA A 440 2.12 18.91 -5.30
CA ALA A 440 1.81 20.15 -4.60
C ALA A 440 0.44 20.73 -5.02
N ALA A 441 0.08 20.65 -6.30
CA ALA A 441 -1.11 21.31 -6.82
C ALA A 441 -1.96 20.48 -7.79
N GLY A 442 -1.52 19.29 -8.20
CA GLY A 442 -2.19 18.47 -9.21
C GLY A 442 -3.64 18.13 -8.85
N LEU A 443 -3.90 17.77 -7.58
CA LEU A 443 -5.26 17.49 -7.10
C LEU A 443 -6.14 18.74 -7.04
N THR A 444 -5.59 19.87 -6.57
CA THR A 444 -6.30 21.16 -6.58
C THR A 444 -6.69 21.58 -8.00
N LYS A 445 -5.82 21.36 -9.00
CA LYS A 445 -6.13 21.59 -10.42
C LYS A 445 -7.27 20.69 -10.93
N LYS A 446 -7.46 19.52 -10.34
CA LYS A 446 -8.63 18.63 -10.56
C LYS A 446 -9.85 19.01 -9.71
N GLY A 447 -9.76 20.11 -8.96
CA GLY A 447 -10.82 20.62 -8.09
C GLY A 447 -11.02 19.78 -6.82
N TRP A 448 -9.99 19.07 -6.37
CA TRP A 448 -9.94 18.41 -5.06
C TRP A 448 -9.03 19.23 -4.14
N GLU A 449 -9.66 19.99 -3.25
CA GLU A 449 -8.92 20.83 -2.30
C GLU A 449 -8.28 20.00 -1.17
N PRO A 450 -7.13 20.45 -0.64
CA PRO A 450 -6.54 19.86 0.55
C PRO A 450 -7.52 19.87 1.71
N THR A 451 -7.43 18.85 2.57
CA THR A 451 -8.14 18.83 3.85
C THR A 451 -7.57 19.95 4.74
N PRO A 452 -8.39 20.92 5.20
CA PRO A 452 -7.95 21.99 6.06
C PRO A 452 -7.34 21.46 7.36
N PRO A 453 -6.33 22.15 7.91
CA PRO A 453 -5.89 21.88 9.26
C PRO A 453 -7.04 22.18 10.23
N GLY A 454 -7.50 21.16 10.94
CA GLY A 454 -8.57 21.29 11.93
C GLY A 454 -8.14 20.69 13.27
N PRO A 455 -8.59 21.27 14.40
CA PRO A 455 -8.51 20.61 15.70
C PRO A 455 -8.99 19.17 15.61
N LEU A 456 -8.44 18.30 16.46
CA LEU A 456 -9.07 17.01 16.73
C LEU A 456 -10.49 17.29 17.24
N GLY A 457 -11.49 17.12 16.39
CA GLY A 457 -12.90 17.28 16.73
C GLY A 457 -13.75 17.85 15.60
N THR A 458 -13.12 18.42 14.56
CA THR A 458 -13.84 19.15 13.51
C THR A 458 -14.28 18.27 12.34
N ILE A 459 -15.36 18.68 11.68
CA ILE A 459 -15.88 18.07 10.45
C ILE A 459 -14.77 18.01 9.40
N GLN A 460 -14.58 16.84 8.81
CA GLN A 460 -13.58 16.60 7.77
C GLN A 460 -14.02 17.21 6.44
N THR A 461 -13.05 17.56 5.59
CA THR A 461 -13.31 17.84 4.16
C THR A 461 -12.33 17.06 3.28
N GLY A 462 -12.75 16.79 2.04
CA GLY A 462 -12.13 15.85 1.11
C GLY A 462 -13.21 15.34 0.15
N VAL A 463 -13.05 14.12 -0.39
CA VAL A 463 -13.95 13.58 -1.42
C VAL A 463 -14.47 12.18 -1.09
N ASP A 464 -15.70 11.90 -1.50
CA ASP A 464 -16.23 10.54 -1.53
C ASP A 464 -16.21 10.00 -2.96
N LEU A 465 -15.63 8.82 -3.16
CA LEU A 465 -15.44 8.20 -4.47
C LEU A 465 -16.50 7.10 -4.68
N GLY A 466 -17.35 7.31 -5.67
CA GLY A 466 -18.34 6.31 -6.09
C GLY A 466 -19.56 6.17 -5.16
N HIS A 467 -19.86 7.16 -4.32
CA HIS A 467 -21.01 7.12 -3.42
C HIS A 467 -22.33 7.38 -4.16
N ASN A 468 -23.34 6.52 -3.95
CA ASN A 468 -24.68 6.66 -4.53
C ASN A 468 -24.70 6.92 -6.04
N GLY A 469 -23.79 6.29 -6.80
CA GLY A 469 -23.69 6.46 -8.26
C GLY A 469 -23.06 7.79 -8.69
N VAL A 470 -22.44 8.54 -7.77
CA VAL A 470 -21.68 9.76 -8.08
C VAL A 470 -20.19 9.45 -8.08
N LEU A 471 -19.49 9.83 -9.15
CA LEU A 471 -18.05 9.56 -9.33
C LEU A 471 -17.21 10.21 -8.21
N ILE A 472 -17.39 11.51 -8.00
CA ILE A 472 -16.74 12.30 -6.96
C ILE A 472 -17.79 13.18 -6.29
N GLN A 473 -18.08 12.93 -5.03
CA GLN A 473 -18.86 13.84 -4.21
C GLN A 473 -17.91 14.77 -3.43
N LYS A 474 -18.01 16.08 -3.71
CA LYS A 474 -17.23 17.13 -3.02
C LYS A 474 -17.96 17.60 -1.76
N GLY A 475 -17.19 17.95 -0.73
CA GLY A 475 -17.73 18.47 0.53
C GLY A 475 -18.13 17.36 1.48
N MET A 476 -17.25 17.01 2.43
CA MET A 476 -17.46 15.92 3.39
C MET A 476 -18.21 16.34 4.66
N ALA A 477 -19.12 17.33 4.59
CA ALA A 477 -19.89 17.74 5.78
C ALA A 477 -20.72 16.57 6.39
N ALA A 478 -21.00 15.52 5.61
CA ALA A 478 -21.74 14.33 6.00
C ALA A 478 -20.89 13.22 6.66
N TRP A 479 -19.58 13.43 6.80
CA TRP A 479 -18.69 12.49 7.49
C TRP A 479 -18.53 12.97 8.91
N THR A 480 -19.55 12.74 9.72
CA THR A 480 -19.37 12.80 11.15
C THR A 480 -18.35 11.73 11.51
N THR A 481 -17.11 12.14 11.77
CA THR A 481 -16.11 11.30 12.39
C THR A 481 -16.80 10.62 13.57
N PRO A 482 -16.95 9.29 13.57
CA PRO A 482 -17.90 8.66 14.46
C PRO A 482 -17.55 8.99 15.92
N PRO A 483 -18.54 9.13 16.81
CA PRO A 483 -18.32 9.44 18.22
C PRO A 483 -17.21 8.62 18.88
N ILE A 484 -16.94 7.40 18.40
CA ILE A 484 -15.85 6.53 18.86
C ILE A 484 -14.45 7.07 18.59
N CYS A 485 -14.24 7.81 17.50
CA CYS A 485 -12.98 8.54 17.30
C CYS A 485 -12.78 9.61 18.39
N TRP A 486 -13.84 9.91 19.14
CA TRP A 486 -13.90 10.86 20.23
C TRP A 486 -14.34 10.20 21.56
N SER A 487 -14.32 8.89 21.76
CA SER A 487 -14.65 8.30 23.07
C SER A 487 -13.59 7.30 23.49
N GLY A 488 -13.22 7.30 24.78
CA GLY A 488 -12.14 6.44 25.29
C GLY A 488 -10.74 6.82 24.77
N ASP A 489 -9.81 5.85 24.79
CA ASP A 489 -8.35 5.95 24.58
C ASP A 489 -7.86 6.83 23.39
N TYR A 490 -8.70 7.12 22.40
CA TYR A 490 -8.39 8.04 21.30
C TYR A 490 -8.46 9.52 21.70
N ARG A 491 -9.20 9.87 22.76
CA ARG A 491 -9.02 11.15 23.46
C ARG A 491 -7.87 10.96 24.46
N LEU A 492 -6.70 11.46 24.10
CA LEU A 492 -5.67 11.89 25.06
C LEU A 492 -4.85 10.80 25.78
N ALA A 493 -5.12 9.50 25.65
CA ALA A 493 -4.33 8.47 26.36
C ALA A 493 -2.89 8.27 25.80
N THR A 494 -2.62 8.74 24.57
CA THR A 494 -1.31 8.65 23.91
C THR A 494 -0.66 10.01 23.62
N ILE A 495 -1.14 11.10 24.23
CA ILE A 495 -0.59 12.46 24.04
C ILE A 495 0.14 12.89 25.32
N PRO A 496 1.48 12.78 25.40
CA PRO A 496 2.20 13.05 26.64
C PRO A 496 2.35 14.54 26.97
N SER A 497 2.11 15.46 26.02
CA SER A 497 2.46 16.87 26.21
C SER A 497 1.25 17.82 26.25
N ALA A 498 1.18 18.63 27.31
CA ALA A 498 0.26 19.76 27.43
C ALA A 498 0.39 20.77 26.27
N ARG A 499 1.57 20.81 25.63
CA ARG A 499 1.89 21.63 24.45
C ARG A 499 1.12 21.16 23.20
N LEU A 500 0.93 19.85 23.03
CA LEU A 500 0.09 19.28 21.96
C LEU A 500 -1.38 19.70 22.16
N ARG A 501 -1.87 19.63 23.40
CA ARG A 501 -3.25 20.01 23.73
C ARG A 501 -3.51 21.48 23.38
N ALA A 502 -2.59 22.38 23.70
CA ALA A 502 -2.70 23.82 23.40
C ALA A 502 -2.61 24.15 21.90
N THR A 503 -1.72 23.47 21.16
CA THR A 503 -1.53 23.70 19.71
C THR A 503 -2.72 23.19 18.88
N ILE A 504 -3.31 22.07 19.31
CA ILE A 504 -4.47 21.45 18.63
C ILE A 504 -5.77 22.20 18.96
N SER A 505 -5.92 22.72 20.18
CA SER A 505 -7.13 23.47 20.57
C SER A 505 -7.16 24.91 20.05
N HIS A 506 -6.00 25.50 19.72
CA HIS A 506 -5.90 26.82 19.11
C HIS A 506 -4.90 26.82 17.94
N PRO A 507 -5.31 26.42 16.72
CA PRO A 507 -4.48 26.58 15.54
C PRO A 507 -4.32 28.09 15.29
N SER A 508 -3.16 28.64 15.66
CA SER A 508 -2.78 29.97 15.20
C SER A 508 -2.42 29.83 13.72
N ALA A 509 -3.10 30.58 12.86
CA ALA A 509 -2.81 30.59 11.43
C ALA A 509 -1.30 30.81 11.20
N PRO A 510 -0.64 30.02 10.33
CA PRO A 510 0.77 30.25 10.04
C PRO A 510 0.91 31.64 9.41
N LYS A 511 1.72 32.50 10.05
CA LYS A 511 2.28 33.67 9.36
C LYS A 511 3.13 33.11 8.22
N GLN A 512 2.64 33.21 6.99
CA GLN A 512 3.45 33.06 5.80
C GLN A 512 4.53 34.14 5.81
N THR A 513 5.66 33.85 6.46
CA THR A 513 6.90 34.57 6.19
C THR A 513 7.47 33.91 4.96
N LEU A 514 7.11 34.44 3.78
CA LEU A 514 7.84 34.21 2.55
C LEU A 514 9.31 34.61 2.80
N GLN A 515 10.16 33.65 3.17
CA GLN A 515 11.59 33.84 3.03
C GLN A 515 11.88 33.77 1.54
N ALA A 516 12.22 34.94 0.98
CA ALA A 516 12.73 35.04 -0.38
C ALA A 516 13.93 34.09 -0.55
N PRO A 517 14.08 33.44 -1.71
CA PRO A 517 15.16 32.50 -1.96
C PRO A 517 16.52 33.19 -1.77
N ARG A 518 17.43 32.54 -1.03
CA ARG A 518 18.83 32.94 -0.94
C ARG A 518 19.42 32.93 -2.35
N SER A 519 19.79 34.10 -2.84
CA SER A 519 20.56 34.27 -4.07
C SER A 519 21.97 33.70 -3.91
N LEU A 520 22.36 32.84 -4.86
CA LEU A 520 23.77 32.51 -5.11
C LEU A 520 24.51 33.77 -5.61
N PRO A 521 25.81 33.93 -5.34
CA PRO A 521 26.54 35.16 -5.62
C PRO A 521 26.76 35.34 -7.12
N GLY A 522 26.12 36.35 -7.71
CA GLY A 522 26.31 36.79 -9.09
C GLY A 522 26.58 38.29 -9.14
N ASN A 523 27.55 38.66 -9.97
CA ASN A 523 28.18 39.97 -10.13
C ASN A 523 27.27 41.21 -10.05
N ARG A 524 27.77 42.24 -9.34
CA ARG A 524 27.24 43.60 -9.34
C ARG A 524 27.56 44.32 -10.66
N THR A 525 26.53 44.76 -11.38
CA THR A 525 26.55 46.00 -12.16
C THR A 525 25.23 46.70 -11.93
N GLY A 526 25.29 47.88 -11.31
CA GLY A 526 24.11 48.61 -10.83
C GLY A 526 23.53 49.55 -11.88
N TYR A 527 22.23 49.82 -11.75
CA TYR A 527 21.60 51.08 -12.14
C TYR A 527 20.43 51.39 -11.19
N LYS A 528 20.41 52.63 -10.68
CA LYS A 528 19.36 53.22 -9.83
C LYS A 528 18.26 53.81 -10.69
N VAL A 529 16.98 53.67 -10.30
CA VAL A 529 15.95 54.74 -10.44
C VAL A 529 14.98 54.70 -9.24
N ARG A 530 14.56 55.90 -8.82
CA ARG A 530 13.83 56.31 -7.60
C ARG A 530 12.29 56.34 -7.75
N ALA A 531 11.63 56.26 -6.58
CA ALA A 531 10.36 56.91 -6.13
C ALA A 531 9.05 56.55 -6.88
N SER A 532 7.84 56.52 -6.30
CA SER A 532 7.22 57.31 -5.21
C SER A 532 5.93 56.63 -4.69
N VAL A 533 5.36 57.17 -3.61
CA VAL A 533 4.36 56.60 -2.67
C VAL A 533 2.89 57.03 -3.01
N PRO A 534 1.84 56.83 -2.16
CA PRO A 534 0.67 55.96 -2.35
C PRO A 534 -0.67 56.74 -2.49
N LEU A 535 -1.84 56.07 -2.49
CA LEU A 535 -3.07 56.61 -1.86
C LEU A 535 -4.21 55.59 -1.63
N ARG A 536 -5.03 55.98 -0.67
CA ARG A 536 -6.07 55.34 0.17
C ARG A 536 -7.43 54.96 -0.48
N SER A 537 -8.04 53.95 0.14
CA SER A 537 -9.43 53.79 0.64
C SER A 537 -10.68 54.27 -0.13
N GLY A 538 -11.70 53.39 -0.17
CA GLY A 538 -13.12 53.78 -0.27
C GLY A 538 -14.09 52.59 -0.29
N ARG A 539 -14.92 52.44 0.76
CA ARG A 539 -16.25 51.77 0.74
C ARG A 539 -17.31 52.86 0.49
N PRO A 540 -18.55 52.56 0.00
CA PRO A 540 -19.68 52.28 0.93
C PRO A 540 -20.85 51.37 0.41
N ARG A 541 -21.55 50.78 1.42
CA ARG A 541 -23.01 50.54 1.66
C ARG A 541 -23.92 49.93 0.55
N GLN A 542 -24.70 48.85 0.77
CA GLN A 542 -25.82 48.52 1.70
C GLN A 542 -27.21 48.90 1.13
N HIS A 543 -28.11 47.92 0.99
CA HIS A 543 -29.57 48.08 1.01
C HIS A 543 -30.28 46.80 1.52
N ASP A 544 -31.41 47.03 2.19
CA ASP A 544 -32.14 46.16 3.13
C ASP A 544 -33.22 45.23 2.53
N LYS A 545 -33.53 44.16 3.31
CA LYS A 545 -34.80 43.48 3.69
C LYS A 545 -36.03 43.55 2.75
N VAL A 546 -36.86 42.50 2.63
CA VAL A 546 -38.05 42.22 3.49
C VAL A 546 -38.59 40.77 3.28
N SER A 547 -39.40 40.36 4.26
CA SER A 547 -39.98 39.09 4.77
C SER A 547 -40.96 38.19 3.96
N GLY A 548 -41.04 36.90 4.35
CA GLY A 548 -42.26 36.25 4.91
C GLY A 548 -43.10 35.24 4.06
N PRO A 549 -43.48 34.03 4.56
CA PRO A 549 -44.07 32.89 3.82
C PRO A 549 -45.62 32.72 4.05
N PRO A 550 -46.36 31.71 3.49
CA PRO A 550 -46.41 30.26 3.88
C PRO A 550 -46.58 29.31 2.65
N SER A 551 -46.65 27.97 2.67
CA SER A 551 -47.53 27.03 3.40
C SER A 551 -47.15 25.54 3.15
N ALA A 552 -47.55 24.67 4.08
CA ALA A 552 -47.38 23.21 4.11
C ALA A 552 -48.42 22.42 3.28
N ILE A 553 -48.07 21.20 2.85
CA ILE A 553 -49.01 20.09 2.62
C ILE A 553 -48.32 18.76 3.05
N GLU A 554 -48.92 18.09 4.04
CA GLU A 554 -48.71 16.69 4.42
C GLU A 554 -49.28 15.74 3.35
N THR A 555 -48.76 14.52 3.23
CA THR A 555 -49.60 13.30 3.29
C THR A 555 -48.77 12.03 3.41
N ALA A 556 -49.41 11.03 4.02
CA ALA A 556 -48.87 9.86 4.70
C ALA A 556 -48.38 8.71 3.79
N SER A 557 -47.52 7.88 4.38
CA SER A 557 -47.24 6.48 3.98
C SER A 557 -48.43 5.55 4.25
N PRO A 558 -48.47 4.37 3.61
CA PRO A 558 -48.86 3.15 4.32
C PRO A 558 -47.87 1.99 4.11
N SER A 559 -47.77 1.16 5.16
CA SER A 559 -47.03 -0.11 5.23
C SER A 559 -47.97 -1.32 4.95
N PRO A 560 -47.46 -2.56 4.85
CA PRO A 560 -47.93 -3.60 3.92
C PRO A 560 -48.86 -4.65 4.54
N ARG A 561 -49.73 -5.25 3.70
CA ARG A 561 -50.22 -6.65 3.82
C ARG A 561 -51.02 -7.07 2.57
N ASP A 562 -50.90 -8.36 2.26
CA ASP A 562 -51.72 -9.19 1.37
C ASP A 562 -51.53 -9.09 -0.16
N MET A 563 -50.80 -10.06 -0.74
CA MET A 563 -51.46 -11.23 -1.36
C MET A 563 -50.44 -12.27 -1.86
N ARG A 564 -50.68 -13.53 -1.48
CA ARG A 564 -50.00 -14.73 -2.00
C ARG A 564 -50.74 -15.26 -3.24
N LYS A 565 -49.99 -15.80 -4.22
CA LYS A 565 -50.08 -17.16 -4.82
C LYS A 565 -49.90 -17.19 -6.35
N MET A 566 -49.40 -18.36 -6.78
CA MET A 566 -49.11 -18.90 -8.13
C MET A 566 -47.68 -18.60 -8.63
N ALA A 567 -46.83 -19.57 -8.97
CA ALA A 567 -46.97 -21.02 -9.08
C ALA A 567 -45.59 -21.73 -8.96
N SER A 568 -45.67 -22.99 -8.52
CA SER A 568 -44.68 -24.10 -8.57
C SER A 568 -44.08 -24.33 -9.97
N GLY A 569 -42.91 -24.94 -10.15
CA GLY A 569 -42.02 -25.61 -9.20
C GLY A 569 -40.85 -26.30 -9.93
N LEU A 570 -39.95 -26.93 -9.16
CA LEU A 570 -39.23 -28.16 -9.48
C LEU A 570 -38.44 -28.62 -8.24
N HIS A 571 -38.60 -29.90 -7.90
CA HIS A 571 -37.98 -30.60 -6.79
C HIS A 571 -36.48 -30.86 -7.02
N SER A 572 -35.68 -30.81 -5.95
CA SER A 572 -34.86 -31.97 -5.55
C SER A 572 -34.47 -31.89 -4.08
N THR A 573 -34.72 -32.99 -3.39
CA THR A 573 -34.52 -33.31 -1.98
C THR A 573 -33.05 -33.37 -1.54
N SER A 574 -32.70 -32.81 -0.38
CA SER A 574 -31.68 -33.42 0.49
C SER A 574 -32.06 -33.30 1.96
N VAL A 575 -31.88 -34.41 2.64
CA VAL A 575 -32.33 -34.75 3.99
C VAL A 575 -31.61 -33.91 5.05
N ALA A 576 -32.38 -33.44 6.03
CA ALA A 576 -31.90 -32.81 7.25
C ALA A 576 -31.53 -33.88 8.30
N GLY A 577 -30.37 -33.71 8.93
CA GLY A 577 -30.00 -34.39 10.16
C GLY A 577 -29.20 -33.41 11.02
N GLY A 578 -29.86 -32.85 12.04
CA GLY A 578 -29.22 -32.05 13.08
C GLY A 578 -29.03 -32.87 14.36
N ALA A 579 -27.94 -32.61 15.08
CA ALA A 579 -27.77 -32.70 16.54
C ALA A 579 -26.31 -32.31 16.83
N VAL A 580 -26.04 -31.17 17.49
CA VAL A 580 -26.04 -30.93 18.95
C VAL A 580 -24.87 -31.65 19.66
N PHE A 581 -23.98 -30.81 20.20
CA PHE A 581 -22.85 -31.14 21.06
C PHE A 581 -23.30 -31.57 22.46
N THR A 582 -22.60 -32.56 23.04
CA THR A 582 -22.40 -32.72 24.49
C THR A 582 -20.99 -33.25 24.76
N ALA A 583 -20.41 -32.80 25.87
CA ALA A 583 -19.03 -33.01 26.31
C ALA A 583 -18.85 -34.16 27.31
N ASP A 584 -17.57 -34.47 27.57
CA ASP A 584 -16.92 -35.11 28.73
C ASP A 584 -16.72 -36.65 28.79
N ASP A 585 -15.48 -37.06 28.42
CA ASP A 585 -14.42 -37.75 29.21
C ASP A 585 -14.68 -39.10 29.94
N PRO A 586 -13.65 -39.85 30.43
CA PRO A 586 -12.43 -40.42 29.82
C PRO A 586 -12.30 -41.96 30.09
N CYS A 587 -11.34 -42.66 29.43
CA CYS A 587 -10.54 -43.81 29.95
C CYS A 587 -10.12 -44.84 28.86
N GLY A 588 -8.84 -45.24 28.86
CA GLY A 588 -8.40 -46.60 28.49
C GLY A 588 -7.61 -46.76 27.17
N ALA A 589 -6.28 -46.77 27.26
CA ALA A 589 -5.35 -47.35 26.25
C ALA A 589 -5.23 -48.90 26.43
N PRO A 590 -4.43 -49.71 25.68
CA PRO A 590 -3.64 -49.47 24.44
C PRO A 590 -3.66 -50.59 23.34
N ARG A 591 -3.36 -50.22 22.07
CA ARG A 591 -2.62 -50.94 20.95
C ARG A 591 -3.15 -52.32 20.41
N PRO A 592 -2.70 -52.87 19.25
CA PRO A 592 -1.63 -52.46 18.29
C PRO A 592 -1.98 -52.47 16.76
N THR A 593 -1.15 -51.73 16.01
CA THR A 593 -0.49 -52.02 14.70
C THR A 593 -1.13 -52.98 13.68
N ILE A 594 -1.37 -52.51 12.43
CA ILE A 594 -1.01 -53.21 11.16
C ILE A 594 -0.66 -52.18 10.05
N LEU A 595 0.38 -52.53 9.30
CA LEU A 595 1.04 -51.89 8.16
C LEU A 595 0.19 -51.78 6.86
N LYS A 596 0.53 -50.73 6.08
CA LYS A 596 0.71 -50.63 4.61
C LYS A 596 -0.25 -51.39 3.68
N ILE A 597 -0.94 -50.64 2.80
CA ILE A 597 -0.55 -50.42 1.38
C ILE A 597 -0.81 -48.95 1.06
#